data_AF-A0A7W0M8H4-F1
#
_entry.id   AF-A0A7W0M8H4-F1
#
_cell.length_a   1.000
_cell.length_b   1.000
_cell.length_c   1.000
_cell.angle_alpha   90.00
_cell.angle_beta   90.00
_cell.angle_gamma   90.00
#
_symmetry.space_group_name_H-M   'P 1'
#
loop_
_entity.id
_entity.type
_entity.pdbx_description
1 polymer ?
#
loop_
_entity_poly.entity_id
_entity_poly.type
_entity_poly.pdbx_seq_one_letter_code
_entity_poly.pdbx_strand_id
1 'polypeptide(L)'
;MTTFLIACLAFASQVEERPAVLVTIGAAGTDEYGAQFAEWAERWRDAALRGDSEVTIIGGSSETNAGPEEGPPTDHERLQAAIRDLPPTGRSPVWIVLIGHGTFDGREAKFNLRGPDLGVDDLNAWLTRLHRPIVVVNCSSASGPFLKGLSKQNRVVVTAARSGDEQNFARFGDYISAAIADPSADLDKDDQVSLLEAFLTASKRVEEFYRTEARLATEHALLDDNGDGLGTPADWFRGVRATKRAKDGADLDGARARQIHLVPSARESNLSPEAQRRRDELELELEDLRSQKERLDEAEYYDRLQTILVELSRLYQQATPEGEAEPRPSGSD
;
A
#
# COMPACT_ATOMS: atom_id res chain seq x y z
N MET A 1 -23.63 -21.49 -55.25
CA MET A 1 -22.49 -21.55 -54.31
C MET A 1 -22.56 -20.31 -53.46
N THR A 2 -23.01 -20.45 -52.22
CA THR A 2 -23.17 -19.33 -51.28
C THR A 2 -22.24 -19.61 -50.11
N THR A 3 -21.13 -18.88 -50.05
CA THR A 3 -20.11 -19.06 -49.00
C THR A 3 -20.51 -18.18 -47.82
N PHE A 4 -20.85 -18.81 -46.70
CA PHE A 4 -21.11 -18.14 -45.42
C PHE A 4 -19.77 -17.84 -44.74
N LEU A 5 -19.47 -16.57 -44.50
CA LEU A 5 -18.31 -16.12 -43.73
C LEU A 5 -18.71 -16.11 -42.24
N ILE A 6 -18.20 -17.07 -41.46
CA ILE A 6 -18.38 -17.06 -40.00
C ILE A 6 -17.32 -16.12 -39.42
N ALA A 7 -17.76 -14.96 -38.93
CA ALA A 7 -16.93 -14.07 -38.13
C ALA A 7 -16.83 -14.65 -36.70
N CYS A 8 -15.69 -15.26 -36.37
CA CYS A 8 -15.36 -15.58 -34.99
C CYS A 8 -15.09 -14.28 -34.23
N LEU A 9 -16.07 -13.82 -33.44
CA LEU A 9 -15.78 -12.87 -32.35
C LEU A 9 -14.96 -13.61 -31.30
N ALA A 10 -13.65 -13.33 -31.27
CA ALA A 10 -12.82 -13.67 -30.14
C ALA A 10 -13.26 -12.81 -28.95
N PHE A 11 -14.05 -13.40 -28.04
CA PHE A 11 -14.19 -12.85 -26.70
C PHE A 11 -12.83 -13.00 -26.03
N ALA A 12 -12.06 -11.92 -25.97
CA ALA A 12 -10.94 -11.84 -25.05
C ALA A 12 -11.52 -12.02 -23.65
N SER A 13 -11.22 -13.15 -23.01
CA SER A 13 -11.49 -13.31 -21.58
C SER A 13 -10.73 -12.18 -20.87
N GLN A 14 -11.46 -11.21 -20.34
CA GLN A 14 -10.92 -10.28 -19.36
C GLN A 14 -10.56 -11.16 -18.15
N VAL A 15 -9.31 -11.59 -18.06
CA VAL A 15 -8.81 -12.17 -16.82
C VAL A 15 -8.99 -11.08 -15.78
N GLU A 16 -9.81 -11.35 -14.78
CA GLU A 16 -10.05 -10.45 -13.66
C GLU A 16 -8.71 -10.28 -12.94
N GLU A 17 -8.05 -9.13 -13.14
CA GLU A 17 -6.75 -8.85 -12.52
C GLU A 17 -6.99 -8.58 -11.04
N ARG A 18 -6.81 -9.59 -10.18
CA ARG A 18 -6.88 -9.42 -8.73
C ARG A 18 -5.59 -8.78 -8.20
N PRO A 19 -5.65 -8.00 -7.12
CA PRO A 19 -4.44 -7.62 -6.40
C PRO A 19 -3.72 -8.87 -5.88
N ALA A 20 -2.39 -8.82 -5.82
CA ALA A 20 -1.59 -9.88 -5.24
C ALA A 20 -0.91 -9.39 -3.96
N VAL A 21 -0.89 -10.20 -2.90
CA VAL A 21 -0.34 -9.87 -1.59
C VAL A 21 0.68 -10.93 -1.20
N LEU A 22 1.95 -10.53 -1.22
CA LEU A 22 3.08 -11.35 -0.81
C LEU A 22 3.49 -10.94 0.60
N VAL A 23 3.16 -11.76 1.60
CA VAL A 23 3.57 -11.55 2.98
C VAL A 23 4.79 -12.41 3.27
N THR A 24 5.93 -11.79 3.59
CA THR A 24 7.19 -12.49 3.88
C THR A 24 7.53 -12.34 5.35
N ILE A 25 7.61 -13.48 6.04
CA ILE A 25 7.95 -13.58 7.46
C ILE A 25 9.43 -13.95 7.59
N GLY A 26 10.20 -13.00 8.11
CA GLY A 26 11.64 -13.11 8.35
C GLY A 26 12.02 -14.12 9.42
N ALA A 27 13.32 -14.25 9.68
CA ALA A 27 13.82 -15.04 10.79
C ALA A 27 13.38 -14.42 12.13
N ALA A 28 12.75 -15.21 13.00
CA ALA A 28 12.17 -14.69 14.24
C ALA A 28 13.20 -14.32 15.31
N GLY A 29 14.33 -15.04 15.35
CA GLY A 29 15.34 -14.95 16.42
C GLY A 29 14.91 -15.61 17.74
N THR A 30 13.65 -15.41 18.17
CA THR A 30 13.05 -16.04 19.35
C THR A 30 11.60 -16.47 19.07
N ASP A 31 11.07 -17.40 19.86
CA ASP A 31 9.69 -17.88 19.71
C ASP A 31 8.64 -16.78 19.96
N GLU A 32 8.94 -15.84 20.87
CA GLU A 32 8.07 -14.69 21.18
C GLU A 32 7.85 -13.81 19.95
N TYR A 33 8.93 -13.41 19.26
CA TYR A 33 8.81 -12.66 18.01
C TYR A 33 8.17 -13.49 16.90
N GLY A 34 8.43 -14.81 16.86
CA GLY A 34 7.81 -15.71 15.91
C GLY A 34 6.29 -15.71 16.01
N ALA A 35 5.75 -15.78 17.23
CA ALA A 35 4.30 -15.72 17.46
C ALA A 35 3.70 -14.37 17.04
N GLN A 36 4.36 -13.25 17.37
CA GLN A 36 3.93 -11.91 16.96
C GLN A 36 3.91 -11.77 15.43
N PHE A 37 4.98 -12.21 14.75
CA PHE A 37 5.06 -12.14 13.29
C PHE A 37 4.00 -12.99 12.59
N ALA A 38 3.70 -14.17 13.13
CA ALA A 38 2.62 -15.00 12.62
C ALA A 38 1.26 -14.31 12.78
N GLU A 39 0.98 -13.70 13.94
CA GLU A 39 -0.26 -12.95 14.15
C GLU A 39 -0.40 -11.77 13.17
N TRP A 40 0.66 -11.00 12.95
CA TRP A 40 0.63 -9.88 12.01
C TRP A 40 0.39 -10.36 10.57
N ALA A 41 1.04 -11.47 10.18
CA ALA A 41 0.86 -12.07 8.86
C ALA A 41 -0.57 -12.59 8.65
N GLU A 42 -1.19 -13.16 9.68
CA GLU A 42 -2.59 -13.59 9.63
C GLU A 42 -3.55 -12.40 9.43
N ARG A 43 -3.30 -11.25 10.07
CA ARG A 43 -4.11 -10.04 9.81
C ARG A 43 -4.00 -9.56 8.36
N TRP A 44 -2.81 -9.61 7.77
CA TRP A 44 -2.62 -9.33 6.34
C TRP A 44 -3.32 -10.36 5.45
N ARG A 45 -3.28 -11.65 5.81
CA ARG A 45 -4.01 -12.71 5.11
C ARG A 45 -5.51 -12.47 5.13
N ASP A 46 -6.07 -12.18 6.29
CA ASP A 46 -7.50 -11.90 6.46
C ASP A 46 -7.93 -10.65 5.70
N ALA A 47 -7.11 -9.58 5.72
CA ALA A 47 -7.37 -8.38 4.93
C ALA A 47 -7.35 -8.67 3.42
N ALA A 48 -6.35 -9.41 2.93
CA ALA A 48 -6.26 -9.80 1.52
C ALA A 48 -7.48 -10.64 1.08
N LEU A 49 -7.90 -11.61 1.90
CA LEU A 49 -9.07 -12.44 1.61
C LEU A 49 -10.38 -11.62 1.60
N ARG A 50 -10.54 -10.67 2.53
CA ARG A 50 -11.68 -9.74 2.55
C ARG A 50 -11.73 -8.84 1.32
N GLY A 51 -10.58 -8.51 0.75
CA GLY A 51 -10.45 -7.70 -0.46
C GLY A 51 -10.39 -8.50 -1.78
N ASP A 52 -10.74 -9.79 -1.76
CA ASP A 52 -10.66 -10.70 -2.92
C ASP A 52 -9.28 -10.70 -3.63
N SER A 53 -8.22 -10.52 -2.86
CA SER A 53 -6.84 -10.51 -3.34
C SER A 53 -6.22 -11.92 -3.28
N GLU A 54 -5.33 -12.20 -4.23
CA GLU A 54 -4.46 -13.38 -4.15
C GLU A 54 -3.46 -13.18 -3.04
N VAL A 55 -3.30 -14.15 -2.13
CA VAL A 55 -2.37 -14.05 -1.00
C VAL A 55 -1.38 -15.22 -0.99
N THR A 56 -0.11 -14.90 -0.79
CA THR A 56 0.97 -15.88 -0.62
C THR A 56 1.77 -15.51 0.62
N ILE A 57 1.81 -16.43 1.60
CA ILE A 57 2.64 -16.30 2.80
C ILE A 57 3.95 -17.06 2.58
N ILE A 58 5.07 -16.36 2.75
CA ILE A 58 6.41 -16.92 2.64
C ILE A 58 7.03 -16.92 4.03
N GLY A 59 7.15 -18.11 4.62
CA GLY A 59 7.76 -18.30 5.92
C GLY A 59 6.81 -18.67 7.05
N GLY A 60 7.24 -18.44 8.29
CA GLY A 60 6.38 -18.52 9.47
C GLY A 60 5.81 -19.89 9.82
N SER A 61 6.65 -20.93 9.88
CA SER A 61 6.31 -22.32 10.30
C SER A 61 5.67 -23.25 9.27
N SER A 62 6.31 -23.39 8.10
CA SER A 62 6.41 -24.72 7.47
C SER A 62 7.84 -24.95 7.01
N GLU A 63 8.50 -25.96 7.60
CA GLU A 63 9.57 -26.67 6.90
C GLU A 63 8.90 -27.32 5.70
N THR A 64 9.05 -26.74 4.52
CA THR A 64 8.65 -27.43 3.29
C THR A 64 9.59 -28.61 3.12
N ASN A 65 9.02 -29.82 3.16
CA ASN A 65 9.71 -31.06 2.85
C ASN A 65 10.31 -30.98 1.44
N ALA A 66 11.65 -31.03 1.33
CA ALA A 66 12.30 -31.38 0.07
C ALA A 66 13.02 -32.72 0.21
N GLY A 67 13.05 -33.46 -0.90
CA GLY A 67 13.67 -34.78 -1.00
C GLY A 67 15.19 -34.76 -0.80
N PRO A 68 15.82 -35.94 -0.71
CA PRO A 68 17.15 -36.09 -0.13
C PRO A 68 18.34 -35.47 -0.89
N GLU A 69 18.17 -34.88 -2.07
CA GLU A 69 19.29 -34.48 -2.95
C GLU A 69 19.45 -32.97 -3.18
N GLU A 70 18.42 -32.15 -2.97
CA GLU A 70 18.51 -30.69 -2.93
C GLU A 70 17.62 -30.21 -1.77
N GLY A 71 18.17 -29.44 -0.83
CA GLY A 71 17.40 -28.92 0.30
C GLY A 71 16.20 -28.07 -0.16
N PRO A 72 15.20 -27.82 0.70
CA PRO A 72 14.05 -27.04 0.30
C PRO A 72 14.45 -25.61 -0.10
N PRO A 73 13.76 -24.99 -1.06
CA PRO A 73 14.09 -23.63 -1.50
C PRO A 73 14.04 -22.68 -0.30
N THR A 74 15.02 -21.81 -0.17
CA THR A 74 15.11 -20.79 0.88
C THR A 74 13.95 -19.79 0.78
N ASP A 75 13.67 -19.02 1.84
CA ASP A 75 12.66 -17.94 1.74
C ASP A 75 13.00 -16.93 0.65
N HIS A 76 14.29 -16.64 0.48
CA HIS A 76 14.79 -15.74 -0.53
C HIS A 76 14.43 -16.24 -1.93
N GLU A 77 14.68 -17.52 -2.22
CA GLU A 77 14.30 -18.14 -3.50
C GLU A 77 12.78 -18.20 -3.68
N ARG A 78 12.02 -18.47 -2.61
CA ARG A 78 10.55 -18.48 -2.66
C ARG A 78 9.98 -17.09 -2.95
N LEU A 79 10.50 -16.04 -2.31
CA LEU A 79 10.09 -14.66 -2.57
C LEU A 79 10.46 -14.23 -3.99
N GLN A 80 11.69 -14.55 -4.42
CA GLN A 80 12.12 -14.28 -5.78
C GLN A 80 11.23 -14.98 -6.81
N ALA A 81 10.89 -16.25 -6.58
CA ALA A 81 9.99 -17.01 -7.45
C ALA A 81 8.58 -16.41 -7.44
N ALA A 82 8.03 -16.08 -6.27
CA ALA A 82 6.71 -15.46 -6.16
C ALA A 82 6.65 -14.14 -6.96
N ILE A 83 7.64 -13.26 -6.81
CA ILE A 83 7.72 -12.00 -7.57
C ILE A 83 7.91 -12.27 -9.07
N ARG A 84 8.72 -13.27 -9.44
CA ARG A 84 8.95 -13.66 -10.84
C ARG A 84 7.68 -14.20 -11.49
N ASP A 85 6.83 -14.88 -10.75
CA ASP A 85 5.64 -15.54 -11.28
C ASP A 85 4.44 -14.58 -11.39
N LEU A 86 4.55 -13.38 -10.81
CA LEU A 86 3.57 -12.31 -11.01
C LEU A 86 3.49 -11.86 -12.49
N PRO A 87 2.28 -11.54 -12.97
CA PRO A 87 2.10 -10.89 -14.26
C PRO A 87 2.89 -9.58 -14.33
N PRO A 88 3.73 -9.37 -15.35
CA PRO A 88 4.62 -8.21 -15.44
C PRO A 88 3.87 -6.91 -15.71
N THR A 89 2.66 -6.97 -16.26
CA THR A 89 1.79 -5.82 -16.53
C THR A 89 0.44 -6.08 -15.89
N GLY A 90 -0.18 -5.04 -15.35
CA GLY A 90 -1.52 -5.13 -14.78
C GLY A 90 -1.94 -3.79 -14.16
N ARG A 91 -3.23 -3.69 -13.83
CA ARG A 91 -3.81 -2.49 -13.20
C ARG A 91 -3.89 -2.63 -11.69
N SER A 92 -4.12 -3.83 -11.19
CA SER A 92 -4.26 -4.09 -9.77
C SER A 92 -2.90 -4.06 -9.05
N PRO A 93 -2.84 -3.59 -7.79
CA PRO A 93 -1.58 -3.47 -7.08
C PRO A 93 -0.98 -4.84 -6.72
N VAL A 94 0.34 -4.87 -6.61
CA VAL A 94 1.08 -5.93 -5.91
C VAL A 94 1.55 -5.38 -4.58
N TRP A 95 1.19 -6.05 -3.50
CA TRP A 95 1.61 -5.74 -2.14
C TRP A 95 2.74 -6.68 -1.73
N ILE A 96 3.84 -6.12 -1.25
CA ILE A 96 4.98 -6.84 -0.69
C ILE A 96 5.11 -6.38 0.74
N VAL A 97 4.73 -7.26 1.66
CA VAL A 97 4.73 -6.98 3.10
C VAL A 97 5.86 -7.77 3.73
N LEU A 98 6.85 -7.08 4.32
CA LEU A 98 7.99 -7.69 4.98
C LEU A 98 7.81 -7.57 6.49
N ILE A 99 7.69 -8.70 7.19
CA ILE A 99 7.48 -8.78 8.64
C ILE A 99 8.65 -9.52 9.26
N GLY A 100 9.45 -8.84 10.08
CA GLY A 100 10.63 -9.46 10.66
C GLY A 100 11.62 -8.46 11.21
N HIS A 101 12.85 -8.93 11.38
CA HIS A 101 13.99 -8.09 11.74
C HIS A 101 14.75 -7.61 10.51
N GLY A 102 15.49 -6.53 10.67
CA GLY A 102 16.44 -6.03 9.68
C GLY A 102 17.75 -5.57 10.33
N THR A 103 18.82 -5.63 9.55
CA THR A 103 20.18 -5.26 9.95
C THR A 103 20.73 -4.17 9.04
N PHE A 104 21.68 -3.40 9.56
CA PHE A 104 22.42 -2.40 8.80
C PHE A 104 23.88 -2.39 9.27
N ASP A 105 24.80 -2.54 8.32
CA ASP A 105 26.25 -2.61 8.60
C ASP A 105 26.96 -1.25 8.48
N GLY A 106 26.20 -0.16 8.31
CA GLY A 106 26.71 1.18 8.00
C GLY A 106 26.75 1.49 6.50
N ARG A 107 26.50 0.49 5.64
CA ARG A 107 26.48 0.64 4.19
C ARG A 107 25.23 0.03 3.55
N GLU A 108 24.89 -1.20 3.90
CA GLU A 108 23.81 -1.98 3.31
C GLU A 108 22.80 -2.38 4.39
N ALA A 109 21.51 -2.14 4.10
CA ALA A 109 20.42 -2.66 4.91
C ALA A 109 19.92 -3.98 4.35
N LYS A 110 19.55 -4.90 5.23
CA LYS A 110 19.02 -6.21 4.87
C LYS A 110 17.79 -6.55 5.70
N PHE A 111 16.81 -7.20 5.05
CA PHE A 111 15.69 -7.83 5.73
C PHE A 111 16.08 -9.28 6.04
N ASN A 112 16.03 -9.67 7.32
CA ASN A 112 16.58 -10.94 7.77
C ASN A 112 15.64 -12.11 7.47
N LEU A 113 16.08 -13.02 6.61
CA LEU A 113 15.32 -14.21 6.19
C LEU A 113 15.89 -15.47 6.83
N ARG A 114 15.17 -16.60 6.76
CA ARG A 114 15.80 -17.89 7.05
C ARG A 114 16.57 -18.32 5.81
N GLY A 115 17.90 -18.25 5.92
CA GLY A 115 18.82 -18.44 4.80
C GLY A 115 19.43 -17.09 4.37
N PRO A 116 19.67 -16.87 3.07
CA PRO A 116 20.18 -15.59 2.58
C PRO A 116 19.22 -14.43 2.88
N ASP A 117 19.73 -13.38 3.51
CA ASP A 117 18.97 -12.15 3.76
C ASP A 117 18.66 -11.41 2.46
N LEU A 118 17.54 -10.67 2.45
CA LEU A 118 17.11 -9.87 1.30
C LEU A 118 17.77 -8.47 1.35
N GLY A 119 18.55 -8.13 0.32
CA GLY A 119 19.10 -6.79 0.14
C GLY A 119 18.15 -5.82 -0.55
N VAL A 120 18.44 -4.52 -0.43
CA VAL A 120 17.71 -3.45 -1.12
C VAL A 120 17.81 -3.59 -2.64
N ASP A 121 19.02 -3.82 -3.15
CA ASP A 121 19.29 -3.92 -4.59
C ASP A 121 18.65 -5.17 -5.20
N ASP A 122 18.64 -6.29 -4.48
CA ASP A 122 17.99 -7.53 -4.91
C ASP A 122 16.49 -7.30 -5.14
N LEU A 123 15.80 -6.76 -4.13
CA LEU A 123 14.38 -6.48 -4.22
C LEU A 123 14.11 -5.46 -5.34
N ASN A 124 14.89 -4.38 -5.44
CA ASN A 124 14.70 -3.40 -6.49
C ASN A 124 14.84 -4.03 -7.90
N ALA A 125 15.86 -4.86 -8.09
CA ALA A 125 16.10 -5.57 -9.34
C ALA A 125 14.93 -6.47 -9.72
N TRP A 126 14.37 -7.22 -8.77
CA TRP A 126 13.23 -8.11 -9.02
C TRP A 126 11.96 -7.34 -9.39
N LEU A 127 11.78 -6.12 -8.88
CA LEU A 127 10.62 -5.28 -9.17
C LEU A 127 10.73 -4.52 -10.49
N THR A 128 11.90 -4.44 -11.12
CA THR A 128 12.08 -3.68 -12.38
C THR A 128 11.22 -4.18 -13.54
N ARG A 129 10.86 -5.47 -13.55
CA ARG A 129 10.02 -6.09 -14.58
C ARG A 129 8.53 -5.82 -14.41
N LEU A 130 8.10 -5.32 -13.26
CA LEU A 130 6.70 -5.08 -12.94
C LEU A 130 6.30 -3.66 -13.36
N HIS A 131 5.33 -3.57 -14.27
CA HIS A 131 4.73 -2.37 -14.83
C HIS A 131 3.26 -2.29 -14.39
N ARG A 132 3.08 -2.25 -13.07
CA ARG A 132 1.79 -2.16 -12.38
C ARG A 132 2.02 -1.45 -11.05
N PRO A 133 0.98 -0.97 -10.34
CA PRO A 133 1.17 -0.38 -9.02
C PRO A 133 1.82 -1.37 -8.06
N ILE A 134 2.81 -0.92 -7.30
CA ILE A 134 3.52 -1.74 -6.32
C ILE A 134 3.44 -1.04 -4.97
N VAL A 135 3.10 -1.78 -3.93
CA VAL A 135 3.17 -1.34 -2.54
C VAL A 135 4.21 -2.20 -1.83
N VAL A 136 5.19 -1.57 -1.19
CA VAL A 136 6.15 -2.26 -0.32
C VAL A 136 5.96 -1.73 1.09
N VAL A 137 5.57 -2.61 2.02
CA VAL A 137 5.46 -2.29 3.44
C VAL A 137 6.54 -3.05 4.18
N ASN A 138 7.62 -2.37 4.54
CA ASN A 138 8.72 -2.96 5.28
C ASN A 138 8.59 -2.66 6.79
N CYS A 139 8.11 -3.65 7.54
CA CYS A 139 7.87 -3.56 8.96
C CYS A 139 9.11 -3.88 9.82
N SER A 140 10.30 -4.03 9.22
CA SER A 140 11.50 -4.42 9.96
C SER A 140 12.25 -3.24 10.58
N SER A 141 13.06 -3.56 11.60
CA SER A 141 14.14 -2.68 12.05
C SER A 141 15.08 -2.34 10.89
N ALA A 142 15.76 -1.20 10.96
CA ALA A 142 16.71 -0.72 9.96
C ALA A 142 16.15 -0.60 8.52
N SER A 143 14.83 -0.51 8.36
CA SER A 143 14.17 -0.52 7.04
C SER A 143 14.35 0.77 6.23
N GLY A 144 14.78 1.88 6.84
CA GLY A 144 14.87 3.19 6.17
C GLY A 144 15.60 3.20 4.80
N PRO A 145 16.75 2.52 4.61
CA PRO A 145 17.44 2.50 3.31
C PRO A 145 16.64 1.83 2.19
N PHE A 146 15.67 0.97 2.50
CA PHE A 146 14.75 0.41 1.50
C PHE A 146 13.85 1.49 0.89
N LEU A 147 13.49 2.54 1.62
CA LEU A 147 12.67 3.64 1.08
C LEU A 147 13.36 4.26 -0.13
N LYS A 148 14.58 4.76 0.05
CA LYS A 148 15.34 5.41 -1.03
C LYS A 148 15.71 4.45 -2.15
N GLY A 149 16.11 3.21 -1.83
CA GLY A 149 16.54 2.25 -2.85
C GLY A 149 15.38 1.68 -3.67
N LEU A 150 14.17 1.68 -3.14
CA LEU A 150 12.98 1.25 -3.85
C LEU A 150 12.19 2.40 -4.47
N SER A 151 12.38 3.63 -4.02
CA SER A 151 11.67 4.81 -4.53
C SER A 151 11.59 4.87 -6.06
N LYS A 152 10.38 4.94 -6.60
CA LYS A 152 10.12 5.00 -8.05
C LYS A 152 8.68 5.40 -8.31
N GLN A 153 8.42 5.99 -9.49
CA GLN A 153 7.06 6.21 -9.98
C GLN A 153 6.22 4.93 -9.92
N ASN A 154 4.96 5.07 -9.48
CA ASN A 154 4.00 3.98 -9.34
C ASN A 154 4.40 2.90 -8.32
N ARG A 155 5.33 3.24 -7.40
CA ARG A 155 5.67 2.43 -6.23
C ARG A 155 5.44 3.24 -4.97
N VAL A 156 4.67 2.69 -4.05
CA VAL A 156 4.51 3.21 -2.70
C VAL A 156 5.37 2.40 -1.76
N VAL A 157 6.24 3.05 -0.99
CA VAL A 157 7.14 2.42 -0.05
C VAL A 157 6.88 2.96 1.34
N VAL A 158 6.56 2.06 2.26
CA VAL A 158 6.38 2.35 3.69
C VAL A 158 7.49 1.62 4.45
N THR A 159 8.19 2.33 5.32
CA THR A 159 9.20 1.75 6.21
C THR A 159 8.82 1.99 7.66
N ALA A 160 9.14 1.05 8.55
CA ALA A 160 8.97 1.22 9.99
C ALA A 160 10.02 2.14 10.62
N ALA A 161 11.21 2.21 10.01
CA ALA A 161 12.32 3.03 10.44
C ALA A 161 12.64 4.12 9.42
N ARG A 162 13.17 5.26 9.88
CA ARG A 162 13.61 6.36 9.00
C ARG A 162 15.05 6.21 8.51
N SER A 163 15.85 5.35 9.16
CA SER A 163 17.24 5.11 8.78
C SER A 163 17.65 3.66 9.08
N GLY A 164 18.83 3.27 8.62
CA GLY A 164 19.42 1.97 8.94
C GLY A 164 19.90 1.88 10.40
N ASP A 165 20.11 3.01 11.07
CA ASP A 165 20.60 3.05 12.45
C ASP A 165 19.51 2.72 13.49
N GLU A 166 18.24 2.72 13.10
CA GLU A 166 17.10 2.34 13.94
C GLU A 166 16.94 0.80 13.97
N GLN A 167 17.87 0.13 14.64
CA GLN A 167 17.99 -1.34 14.67
C GLN A 167 17.14 -2.02 15.77
N ASN A 168 16.41 -1.24 16.58
CA ASN A 168 15.55 -1.81 17.61
C ASN A 168 14.30 -2.45 17.00
N PHE A 169 13.72 -3.42 17.72
CA PHE A 169 12.48 -4.07 17.31
C PHE A 169 11.39 -3.05 16.95
N ALA A 170 10.91 -3.15 15.72
CA ALA A 170 9.90 -2.26 15.17
C ALA A 170 8.49 -2.79 15.46
N ARG A 171 7.73 -2.04 16.25
CA ARG A 171 6.32 -2.32 16.59
C ARG A 171 5.36 -1.82 15.54
N PHE A 172 5.80 -0.96 14.62
CA PHE A 172 4.98 -0.46 13.53
C PHE A 172 4.26 -1.58 12.77
N GLY A 173 4.89 -2.74 12.58
CA GLY A 173 4.30 -3.92 11.94
C GLY A 173 3.02 -4.44 12.61
N ASP A 174 2.97 -4.43 13.94
CA ASP A 174 1.78 -4.78 14.71
C ASP A 174 0.63 -3.83 14.37
N TYR A 175 0.92 -2.53 14.48
CA TYR A 175 -0.12 -1.52 14.35
C TYR A 175 -0.62 -1.33 12.92
N ILE A 176 0.25 -1.43 11.90
CA ILE A 176 -0.19 -1.33 10.50
C ILE A 176 -0.98 -2.56 10.05
N SER A 177 -0.57 -3.76 10.46
CA SER A 177 -1.32 -4.98 10.17
C SER A 177 -2.71 -4.98 10.82
N ALA A 178 -2.84 -4.38 12.01
CA ALA A 178 -4.13 -4.15 12.64
C ALA A 178 -4.96 -3.06 11.93
N ALA A 179 -4.33 -1.96 11.51
CA ALA A 179 -5.04 -0.81 10.95
C ALA A 179 -5.59 -1.04 9.54
N ILE A 180 -4.89 -1.82 8.68
CA ILE A 180 -5.17 -1.92 7.24
C ILE A 180 -6.60 -2.40 6.89
N ALA A 181 -7.29 -3.04 7.82
CA ALA A 181 -8.67 -3.52 7.62
C ALA A 181 -9.59 -3.21 8.80
N ASP A 182 -9.20 -2.27 9.66
CA ASP A 182 -9.92 -1.80 10.85
C ASP A 182 -10.75 -0.55 10.51
N PRO A 183 -12.09 -0.61 10.52
CA PRO A 183 -12.93 0.55 10.22
C PRO A 183 -12.73 1.76 11.14
N SER A 184 -12.08 1.59 12.31
CA SER A 184 -11.72 2.73 13.15
C SER A 184 -10.55 3.55 12.60
N ALA A 185 -9.79 2.99 11.65
CA ALA A 185 -8.72 3.66 10.93
C ALA A 185 -9.20 4.47 9.72
N ASP A 186 -10.45 4.31 9.27
CA ASP A 186 -11.09 5.15 8.25
C ASP A 186 -11.25 6.58 8.79
N LEU A 187 -10.36 7.48 8.36
CA LEU A 187 -10.28 8.86 8.84
C LEU A 187 -11.18 9.79 8.02
N ASP A 188 -11.39 9.53 6.73
CA ASP A 188 -12.20 10.38 5.85
C ASP A 188 -13.65 9.92 5.62
N LYS A 189 -14.01 8.76 6.19
CA LYS A 189 -15.37 8.20 6.28
C LYS A 189 -15.94 7.78 4.93
N ASP A 190 -15.12 7.11 4.14
CA ASP A 190 -15.51 6.56 2.84
C ASP A 190 -15.82 5.04 2.85
N ASP A 191 -15.91 4.44 4.05
CA ASP A 191 -16.22 3.04 4.33
C ASP A 191 -15.14 2.04 3.88
N GLN A 192 -13.91 2.53 3.68
CA GLN A 192 -12.71 1.73 3.44
C GLN A 192 -11.52 2.34 4.17
N VAL A 193 -10.39 1.64 4.16
CA VAL A 193 -9.16 2.13 4.79
C VAL A 193 -8.09 2.17 3.73
N SER A 194 -7.61 3.38 3.42
CA SER A 194 -6.48 3.59 2.54
C SER A 194 -5.16 3.21 3.20
N LEU A 195 -4.13 2.94 2.40
CA LEU A 195 -2.77 2.74 2.89
C LEU A 195 -2.26 3.95 3.68
N LEU A 196 -2.63 5.17 3.26
CA LEU A 196 -2.28 6.38 4.00
C LEU A 196 -2.90 6.37 5.40
N GLU A 197 -4.18 6.05 5.52
CA GLU A 197 -4.88 6.01 6.81
C GLU A 197 -4.35 4.91 7.73
N ALA A 198 -4.04 3.74 7.18
CA ALA A 198 -3.39 2.66 7.91
C ALA A 198 -2.01 3.10 8.43
N PHE A 199 -1.19 3.76 7.59
CA PHE A 199 0.10 4.33 7.96
C PHE A 199 -0.01 5.37 9.07
N LEU A 200 -0.95 6.33 8.95
CA LEU A 200 -1.17 7.39 9.93
C LEU A 200 -1.65 6.82 11.27
N THR A 201 -2.62 5.90 11.24
CA THR A 201 -3.15 5.25 12.42
C THR A 201 -2.07 4.41 13.12
N ALA A 202 -1.29 3.65 12.36
CA ALA A 202 -0.21 2.85 12.90
C ALA A 202 0.88 3.71 13.54
N SER A 203 1.32 4.76 12.85
CA SER A 203 2.35 5.68 13.36
C SER A 203 1.91 6.36 14.65
N LYS A 204 0.64 6.77 14.74
CA LYS A 204 0.08 7.35 15.97
C LYS A 204 0.05 6.34 17.12
N ARG A 205 -0.34 5.08 16.87
CA ARG A 205 -0.32 4.02 17.90
C ARG A 205 1.10 3.71 18.38
N VAL A 206 2.09 3.74 17.49
CA VAL A 206 3.52 3.63 17.86
C VAL A 206 3.93 4.78 18.78
N GLU A 207 3.62 6.03 18.42
CA GLU A 207 3.91 7.20 19.26
C GLU A 207 3.25 7.08 20.65
N GLU A 208 1.98 6.70 20.68
CA GLU A 208 1.23 6.48 21.93
C GLU A 208 1.85 5.40 22.81
N PHE A 209 2.34 4.31 22.21
CA PHE A 209 3.06 3.26 22.93
C PHE A 209 4.31 3.81 23.63
N TYR A 210 5.24 4.43 22.89
CA TYR A 210 6.50 4.93 23.48
C TYR A 210 6.23 5.98 24.55
N ARG A 211 5.23 6.85 24.34
CA ARG A 211 4.81 7.85 25.33
C ARG A 211 4.25 7.18 26.59
N THR A 212 3.37 6.20 26.46
CA THR A 212 2.73 5.49 27.59
C THR A 212 3.76 4.70 28.40
N GLU A 213 4.68 4.05 27.71
CA GLU A 213 5.77 3.26 28.32
C GLU A 213 6.90 4.13 28.90
N ALA A 214 6.82 5.46 28.76
CA ALA A 214 7.88 6.41 29.13
C ALA A 214 9.25 6.05 28.52
N ARG A 215 9.25 5.62 27.25
CA ARG A 215 10.45 5.26 26.48
C ARG A 215 10.71 6.26 25.37
N LEU A 216 11.98 6.37 24.96
CA LEU A 216 12.33 7.09 23.74
C LEU A 216 11.90 6.29 22.52
N ALA A 217 11.32 6.95 21.52
CA ALA A 217 10.98 6.33 20.25
C ALA A 217 12.25 5.84 19.54
N THR A 218 12.26 4.56 19.18
CA THR A 218 13.39 3.91 18.50
C THR A 218 13.10 3.53 17.05
N GLU A 219 11.92 3.92 16.55
CA GLU A 219 11.45 3.68 15.20
C GLU A 219 10.63 4.90 14.76
N HIS A 220 10.79 5.32 13.51
CA HIS A 220 10.04 6.44 12.94
C HIS A 220 9.63 6.09 11.51
N ALA A 221 8.36 5.74 11.34
CA ALA A 221 7.87 5.28 10.05
C ALA A 221 7.83 6.42 9.01
N LEU A 222 8.14 6.09 7.76
CA LEU A 222 8.11 6.98 6.61
C LEU A 222 7.26 6.38 5.49
N LEU A 223 6.66 7.25 4.68
CA LEU A 223 5.90 6.93 3.48
C LEU A 223 6.51 7.67 2.30
N ASP A 224 6.82 6.98 1.21
CA ASP A 224 7.17 7.57 -0.10
C ASP A 224 6.22 7.02 -1.15
N ASP A 225 5.48 7.88 -1.84
CA ASP A 225 4.54 7.49 -2.89
C ASP A 225 4.69 8.30 -4.19
N ASN A 226 5.62 9.26 -4.21
CA ASN A 226 5.91 10.11 -5.35
C ASN A 226 7.21 9.74 -6.08
N GLY A 227 8.07 8.90 -5.47
CA GLY A 227 9.31 8.44 -6.08
C GLY A 227 10.50 9.38 -5.92
N ASP A 228 10.48 10.32 -4.97
CA ASP A 228 11.58 11.24 -4.69
C ASP A 228 12.63 10.70 -3.69
N GLY A 229 12.27 9.65 -2.95
CA GLY A 229 13.14 8.96 -2.00
C GLY A 229 13.43 9.74 -0.72
N LEU A 230 12.65 10.78 -0.41
CA LEU A 230 12.75 11.58 0.81
C LEU A 230 11.93 10.98 1.95
N GLY A 231 10.72 10.54 1.65
CA GLY A 231 9.79 9.96 2.61
C GLY A 231 9.17 10.99 3.56
N THR A 232 7.85 11.02 3.62
CA THR A 232 7.07 11.90 4.51
C THR A 232 6.68 11.16 5.80
N PRO A 233 6.99 11.73 6.99
CA PRO A 233 6.55 11.16 8.27
C PRO A 233 5.10 11.51 8.58
N ALA A 234 4.45 10.69 9.43
CA ALA A 234 3.03 10.84 9.75
C ALA A 234 2.66 12.18 10.42
N ASP A 235 3.57 12.80 11.18
CA ASP A 235 3.32 14.07 11.88
C ASP A 235 3.25 15.29 10.93
N TRP A 236 3.43 15.09 9.62
CA TRP A 236 3.23 16.12 8.60
C TRP A 236 1.79 16.18 8.12
N PHE A 237 0.97 15.19 8.47
CA PHE A 237 -0.42 15.09 8.09
C PHE A 237 -1.36 15.57 9.20
N ARG A 238 -2.48 16.20 8.82
CA ARG A 238 -3.62 16.50 9.68
C ARG A 238 -4.85 15.83 9.08
N GLY A 239 -5.34 14.79 9.73
CA GLY A 239 -6.20 13.81 9.06
C GLY A 239 -5.42 13.22 7.88
N VAL A 240 -6.06 13.06 6.74
CA VAL A 240 -5.41 12.57 5.52
C VAL A 240 -4.61 13.64 4.75
N ARG A 241 -4.62 14.91 5.17
CA ARG A 241 -4.01 16.02 4.40
C ARG A 241 -2.61 16.34 4.87
N ALA A 242 -1.66 16.45 3.95
CA ALA A 242 -0.34 16.97 4.23
C ALA A 242 -0.43 18.49 4.54
N THR A 243 0.18 18.93 5.65
CA THR A 243 0.06 20.31 6.15
C THR A 243 1.38 21.05 6.31
N LYS A 244 2.51 20.34 6.28
CA LYS A 244 3.83 20.95 6.30
C LYS A 244 4.30 21.20 4.86
N ARG A 245 5.47 21.83 4.71
CA ARG A 245 6.13 21.98 3.41
C ARG A 245 7.55 21.42 3.53
N ALA A 246 7.98 20.67 2.52
CA ALA A 246 9.38 20.28 2.40
C ALA A 246 10.26 21.54 2.24
N LYS A 247 11.49 21.49 2.75
CA LYS A 247 12.42 22.64 2.77
C LYS A 247 12.69 23.22 1.38
N ASP A 248 12.70 22.36 0.36
CA ASP A 248 13.02 22.73 -1.02
C ASP A 248 11.78 22.83 -1.92
N GLY A 249 10.59 22.81 -1.32
CA GLY A 249 9.33 22.85 -2.07
C GLY A 249 9.00 21.57 -2.84
N ALA A 250 9.65 20.44 -2.50
CA ALA A 250 9.28 19.12 -2.98
C ALA A 250 7.82 18.81 -2.61
N ASP A 251 7.13 18.12 -3.51
CA ASP A 251 5.77 17.63 -3.28
C ASP A 251 5.79 16.62 -2.12
N LEU A 252 4.72 16.61 -1.34
CA LEU A 252 4.60 15.69 -0.22
C LEU A 252 3.93 14.39 -0.64
N ASP A 253 4.29 13.32 0.05
CA ASP A 253 3.68 12.02 -0.16
C ASP A 253 2.24 11.98 0.36
N GLY A 254 1.51 10.95 -0.07
CA GLY A 254 0.19 10.57 0.45
C GLY A 254 -0.92 10.63 -0.60
N ALA A 255 -0.70 11.34 -1.71
CA ALA A 255 -1.70 11.47 -2.76
C ALA A 255 -2.03 10.10 -3.40
N ARG A 256 -1.01 9.27 -3.64
CA ARG A 256 -1.21 7.93 -4.21
C ARG A 256 -1.56 6.91 -3.14
N ALA A 257 -0.97 6.99 -1.95
CA ALA A 257 -1.27 6.10 -0.84
C ALA A 257 -2.73 6.21 -0.36
N ARG A 258 -3.38 7.39 -0.50
CA ARG A 258 -4.81 7.56 -0.24
C ARG A 258 -5.69 6.75 -1.20
N GLN A 259 -5.25 6.51 -2.43
CA GLN A 259 -6.06 5.82 -3.45
C GLN A 259 -5.95 4.30 -3.36
N ILE A 260 -5.03 3.80 -2.55
CA ILE A 260 -4.71 2.38 -2.49
C ILE A 260 -5.40 1.76 -1.29
N HIS A 261 -6.31 0.84 -1.59
CA HIS A 261 -7.11 0.11 -0.61
C HIS A 261 -6.84 -1.38 -0.74
N LEU A 262 -6.61 -2.07 0.37
CA LEU A 262 -6.53 -3.53 0.36
C LEU A 262 -7.92 -4.16 0.45
N VAL A 263 -8.82 -3.55 1.24
CA VAL A 263 -10.22 -3.95 1.37
C VAL A 263 -11.08 -2.83 0.80
N PRO A 264 -11.51 -2.93 -0.48
CA PRO A 264 -12.34 -1.90 -1.10
C PRO A 264 -13.73 -1.85 -0.45
N SER A 265 -14.33 -0.67 -0.40
CA SER A 265 -15.72 -0.50 0.03
C SER A 265 -16.70 -1.09 -1.01
N ALA A 266 -17.95 -1.32 -0.61
CA ALA A 266 -18.98 -1.78 -1.55
C ALA A 266 -19.18 -0.78 -2.72
N ARG A 267 -19.06 0.52 -2.44
CA ARG A 267 -19.12 1.57 -3.45
C ARG A 267 -17.95 1.47 -4.42
N GLU A 268 -16.75 1.24 -3.91
CA GLU A 268 -15.54 1.07 -4.72
C GLU A 268 -15.62 -0.18 -5.62
N SER A 269 -16.07 -1.30 -5.05
CA SER A 269 -16.24 -2.55 -5.80
C SER A 269 -17.28 -2.47 -6.91
N ASN A 270 -18.26 -1.55 -6.81
CA ASN A 270 -19.28 -1.35 -7.84
C ASN A 270 -18.79 -0.46 -9.00
N LEU A 271 -17.69 0.28 -8.84
CA LEU A 271 -17.14 1.08 -9.92
C LEU A 271 -16.55 0.20 -11.01
N SER A 272 -16.82 0.55 -12.27
CA SER A 272 -16.13 -0.09 -13.39
C SER A 272 -14.63 0.26 -13.33
N PRO A 273 -13.73 -0.58 -13.89
CA PRO A 273 -12.30 -0.27 -13.91
C PRO A 273 -11.96 1.06 -14.60
N GLU A 274 -12.82 1.54 -15.51
CA GLU A 274 -12.66 2.86 -16.14
C GLU A 274 -13.10 3.99 -15.21
N ALA A 275 -14.20 3.81 -14.50
CA ALA A 275 -14.67 4.77 -13.50
C ALA A 275 -13.68 4.91 -12.33
N GLN A 276 -13.08 3.81 -11.86
CA GLN A 276 -12.01 3.82 -10.84
C GLN A 276 -10.80 4.64 -11.31
N ARG A 277 -10.32 4.41 -12.55
CA ARG A 277 -9.21 5.21 -13.11
C ARG A 277 -9.56 6.69 -13.21
N ARG A 278 -10.76 7.02 -13.70
CA ARG A 278 -11.15 8.42 -13.83
C ARG A 278 -11.28 9.09 -12.47
N ARG A 279 -11.78 8.38 -11.46
CA ARG A 279 -11.78 8.86 -10.07
C ARG A 279 -10.36 9.09 -9.56
N ASP A 280 -9.43 8.15 -9.76
CA ASP A 280 -8.02 8.31 -9.36
C ASP A 280 -7.41 9.58 -9.99
N GLU A 281 -7.62 9.79 -11.29
CA GLU A 281 -7.13 10.97 -12.00
C GLU A 281 -7.70 12.25 -11.40
N LEU A 282 -9.01 12.32 -11.19
CA LEU A 282 -9.69 13.48 -10.63
C LEU A 282 -9.24 13.80 -9.19
N GLU A 283 -8.97 12.78 -8.38
CA GLU A 283 -8.46 12.97 -7.02
C GLU A 283 -7.02 13.50 -7.00
N LEU A 284 -6.18 13.06 -7.94
CA LEU A 284 -4.83 13.62 -8.12
C LEU A 284 -4.90 15.06 -8.65
N GLU A 285 -5.76 15.34 -9.63
CA GLU A 285 -6.04 16.69 -10.13
C GLU A 285 -6.54 17.62 -9.00
N LEU A 286 -7.38 17.10 -8.10
CA LEU A 286 -7.89 17.84 -6.95
C LEU A 286 -6.78 18.22 -5.97
N GLU A 287 -5.85 17.31 -5.70
CA GLU A 287 -4.75 17.58 -4.79
C GLU A 287 -3.73 18.55 -5.40
N ASP A 288 -3.43 18.41 -6.70
CA ASP A 288 -2.61 19.37 -7.45
C ASP A 288 -3.24 20.78 -7.43
N LEU A 289 -4.55 20.88 -7.74
CA LEU A 289 -5.27 22.15 -7.69
C LEU A 289 -5.19 22.81 -6.31
N ARG A 290 -5.31 22.02 -5.23
CA ARG A 290 -5.18 22.52 -3.85
C ARG A 290 -3.78 23.08 -3.57
N SER A 291 -2.73 22.41 -4.04
CA SER A 291 -1.35 22.88 -3.88
C SER A 291 -1.11 24.25 -4.54
N GLN A 292 -1.86 24.55 -5.60
CA GLN A 292 -1.77 25.78 -6.38
C GLN A 292 -2.67 26.91 -5.86
N LYS A 293 -3.47 26.69 -4.81
CA LYS A 293 -4.46 27.67 -4.32
C LYS A 293 -3.89 29.07 -4.06
N GLU A 294 -2.68 29.16 -3.51
CA GLU A 294 -2.03 30.46 -3.22
C GLU A 294 -1.57 31.21 -4.48
N ARG A 295 -1.51 30.54 -5.63
CA ARG A 295 -1.01 31.08 -6.91
C ARG A 295 -2.12 31.40 -7.91
N LEU A 296 -3.34 30.89 -7.69
CA LEU A 296 -4.48 31.06 -8.59
C LEU A 296 -5.38 32.21 -8.12
N ASP A 297 -6.09 32.83 -9.07
CA ASP A 297 -7.20 33.72 -8.74
C ASP A 297 -8.31 32.94 -8.03
N GLU A 298 -8.99 33.57 -7.07
CA GLU A 298 -9.99 32.89 -6.25
C GLU A 298 -11.18 32.36 -7.08
N ALA A 299 -11.66 33.15 -8.05
CA ALA A 299 -12.76 32.73 -8.92
C ALA A 299 -12.33 31.57 -9.84
N GLU A 300 -11.12 31.65 -10.38
CA GLU A 300 -10.53 30.58 -11.19
C GLU A 300 -10.36 29.27 -10.40
N TYR A 301 -9.87 29.36 -9.16
CA TYR A 301 -9.70 28.21 -8.27
C TYR A 301 -11.04 27.50 -8.01
N TYR A 302 -12.08 28.26 -7.66
CA TYR A 302 -13.39 27.66 -7.35
C TYR A 302 -14.09 27.09 -8.59
N ASP A 303 -13.90 27.67 -9.77
CA ASP A 303 -14.46 27.14 -11.03
C ASP A 303 -13.84 25.78 -11.40
N ARG A 304 -12.50 25.68 -11.31
CA ARG A 304 -11.78 24.41 -11.49
C ARG A 304 -12.17 23.38 -10.43
N LEU A 305 -12.26 23.80 -9.17
CA LEU A 305 -12.64 22.94 -8.06
C LEU A 305 -14.06 22.38 -8.26
N GLN A 306 -15.01 23.23 -8.64
CA GLN A 306 -16.38 22.82 -8.91
C GLN A 306 -16.42 21.78 -10.04
N THR A 307 -15.66 21.99 -11.11
CA THR A 307 -15.59 21.06 -12.24
C THR A 307 -15.17 19.66 -11.79
N ILE A 308 -14.08 19.57 -11.03
CA ILE A 308 -13.55 18.29 -10.51
C ILE A 308 -14.56 17.62 -9.55
N LEU A 309 -15.10 18.38 -8.58
CA LEU A 309 -16.03 17.82 -7.59
C LEU A 309 -17.35 17.35 -8.19
N VAL A 310 -17.88 18.04 -9.20
CA VAL A 310 -19.09 17.62 -9.91
C VAL A 310 -18.84 16.32 -10.68
N GLU A 311 -17.66 16.15 -11.29
CA GLU A 311 -17.33 14.92 -11.99
C GLU A 311 -17.15 13.73 -11.04
N LEU A 312 -16.44 13.92 -9.91
CA LEU A 312 -16.35 12.91 -8.85
C LEU A 312 -17.73 12.51 -8.33
N SER A 313 -18.60 13.49 -8.07
CA SER A 313 -19.98 13.26 -7.61
C SER A 313 -20.77 12.39 -8.59
N ARG A 314 -20.66 12.65 -9.90
CA ARG A 314 -21.31 11.83 -10.94
C ARG A 314 -20.79 10.40 -10.99
N LEU A 315 -19.49 10.18 -10.82
CA LEU A 315 -18.89 8.84 -10.77
C LEU A 315 -19.43 8.06 -9.57
N TYR A 316 -19.44 8.67 -8.39
CA TYR A 316 -19.95 8.01 -7.20
C TYR A 316 -21.45 7.72 -7.27
N GLN A 317 -22.26 8.61 -7.86
CA GLN A 317 -23.69 8.37 -8.03
C GLN A 317 -23.99 7.17 -8.95
N GLN A 318 -23.13 6.90 -9.93
CA GLN A 318 -23.25 5.73 -10.81
C GLN A 318 -22.88 4.42 -10.08
N ALA A 319 -22.09 4.49 -9.00
CA ALA A 319 -21.65 3.35 -8.20
C ALA A 319 -22.62 2.98 -7.06
N THR A 320 -23.50 3.90 -6.68
CA THR A 320 -24.53 3.66 -5.65
C THR A 320 -25.65 2.78 -6.23
N PRO A 321 -25.95 1.62 -5.64
CA PRO A 321 -27.08 0.80 -6.08
C PRO A 321 -28.41 1.56 -5.93
N GLU A 322 -29.39 1.29 -6.81
CA GLU A 322 -30.69 1.99 -6.91
C GLU A 322 -31.56 2.00 -5.62
N GLY A 323 -31.12 1.35 -4.52
CA GLY A 323 -31.81 1.28 -3.24
C GLY A 323 -31.33 2.27 -2.16
N GLU A 324 -30.20 2.95 -2.35
CA GLU A 324 -29.61 3.89 -1.36
C GLU A 324 -29.61 5.36 -1.81
N ALA A 325 -30.19 5.66 -2.98
CA ALA A 325 -30.35 7.04 -3.41
C ALA A 325 -31.21 7.81 -2.40
N GLU A 326 -30.63 8.83 -1.76
CA GLU A 326 -31.34 9.72 -0.84
C GLU A 326 -32.69 10.14 -1.44
N PRO A 327 -33.78 10.10 -0.65
CA PRO A 327 -35.07 10.56 -1.14
C PRO A 327 -34.92 12.02 -1.56
N ARG A 328 -35.21 12.30 -2.84
CA ARG A 328 -35.21 13.67 -3.38
C ARG A 328 -35.99 14.56 -2.40
N PRO A 329 -35.45 15.73 -2.00
CA PRO A 329 -36.18 16.63 -1.13
C PRO A 329 -37.51 16.94 -1.79
N SER A 330 -38.61 16.56 -1.13
CA SER A 330 -39.95 16.91 -1.57
C SER A 330 -40.02 18.43 -1.57
N GLY A 331 -40.04 19.02 -2.76
CA GLY A 331 -40.33 20.44 -2.92
C GLY A 331 -41.67 20.73 -2.26
N SER A 332 -41.63 21.51 -1.18
CA SER A 332 -42.81 22.15 -0.64
C SER A 332 -43.12 23.35 -1.54
N ASP A 333 -44.23 23.25 -2.27
CA ASP A 333 -45.00 24.40 -2.77
C ASP A 333 -45.34 25.36 -1.61
#